data_AF-A0A496TIL4-F1
#
_entry.id   AF-A0A496TIL4-F1
#
_cell.length_a   1.000
_cell.length_b   1.000
_cell.length_c   1.000
_cell.angle_alpha   90.00
_cell.angle_beta   90.00
_cell.angle_gamma   90.00
#
_symmetry.space_group_name_H-M   'P 1'
#
loop_
_entity.id
_entity.type
_entity.pdbx_description
1 polymer ?
#
loop_
_entity_poly.entity_id
_entity_poly.type
_entity_poly.pdbx_seq_one_letter_code
_entity_poly.pdbx_strand_id
1 'polypeptide(L)' 'MPELTVKLTIEDLRKAIFQLPPLELIELFREIEERSETNEMMRLAETGFQEWLEPGEDIYDE' A
#
# COMPACT_ATOMS: atom_id res chain seq x y z
N MET A 1 -24.74 8.61 17.58
CA MET A 1 -24.36 9.69 16.66
C MET A 1 -24.38 9.11 15.27
N PRO A 2 -25.00 9.75 14.26
CA PRO A 2 -25.02 9.20 12.91
C PRO A 2 -23.60 9.17 12.35
N GLU A 3 -23.14 7.98 11.95
CA GLU A 3 -21.88 7.80 11.23
C GLU A 3 -22.05 8.40 9.83
N LEU A 4 -21.49 9.59 9.62
CA LEU A 4 -21.38 10.19 8.31
C LEU A 4 -20.38 9.35 7.49
N THR A 5 -20.90 8.38 6.73
CA THR A 5 -20.13 7.70 5.69
C THR A 5 -19.97 8.68 4.53
N VAL A 6 -19.02 9.61 4.65
CA VAL A 6 -18.65 10.49 3.55
C VAL A 6 -18.03 9.61 2.47
N LYS A 7 -18.71 9.48 1.32
CA LYS A 7 -18.12 8.88 0.12
C LYS A 7 -17.04 9.84 -0.41
N LEU A 8 -15.85 9.73 0.16
CA LEU A 8 -14.69 10.50 -0.27
C LEU A 8 -14.16 9.91 -1.58
N THR A 9 -14.08 10.72 -2.63
CA THR A 9 -13.48 10.30 -3.90
C THR A 9 -11.98 10.60 -3.94
N ILE A 10 -11.26 9.95 -4.85
CA ILE A 10 -9.84 10.26 -5.10
C ILE A 10 -9.65 11.72 -5.52
N GLU A 11 -10.63 12.30 -6.23
CA GLU A 11 -10.58 13.70 -6.64
C GLU A 11 -10.71 14.66 -5.46
N ASP A 12 -11.53 14.31 -4.46
CA ASP A 12 -11.66 15.08 -3.22
C ASP A 12 -10.35 15.04 -2.41
N LEU A 13 -9.72 13.86 -2.34
CA LEU A 13 -8.40 13.69 -1.72
C LEU A 13 -7.33 14.51 -2.43
N ARG A 14 -7.29 14.48 -3.77
CA ARG A 14 -6.34 15.26 -4.57
C ARG A 14 -6.45 16.75 -4.28
N LYS A 15 -7.67 17.27 -4.22
CA LYS A 15 -7.93 18.68 -3.89
C LYS A 15 -7.49 19.02 -2.47
N ALA A 16 -7.74 18.15 -1.50
CA ALA A 16 -7.33 18.36 -0.12
C ALA A 16 -5.79 18.35 0.03
N ILE A 17 -5.11 17.39 -0.59
CA ILE A 17 -3.65 17.25 -0.53
C ILE A 17 -2.95 18.49 -1.11
N PHE A 18 -3.44 19.05 -2.22
CA PHE A 18 -2.84 20.24 -2.84
C PHE A 18 -3.10 21.55 -2.08
N GLN A 19 -3.92 21.53 -1.02
CA GLN A 19 -4.11 22.69 -0.15
C GLN A 19 -3.13 22.69 1.03
N LEU A 20 -2.36 21.61 1.23
CA LEU A 20 -1.40 21.52 2.32
C LEU A 20 -0.24 22.51 2.13
N PRO A 21 0.27 23.10 3.22
CA PRO A 21 1.54 23.81 3.21
C PRO A 21 2.67 22.92 2.68
N PRO A 22 3.73 23.49 2.06
CA PRO A 22 4.80 22.69 1.45
C PRO A 22 5.46 21.68 2.39
N LEU A 23 5.65 22.04 3.67
CA LEU A 23 6.27 21.14 4.65
C LEU A 23 5.38 19.93 4.96
N GLU A 24 4.09 20.17 5.24
CA GLU A 24 3.11 19.13 5.52
C GLU A 24 2.88 18.22 4.31
N LEU A 25 2.93 18.78 3.10
CA LEU A 25 2.85 18.00 1.86
C LEU A 25 4.05 17.05 1.71
N ILE A 26 5.26 17.51 2.05
CA ILE A 26 6.48 16.68 1.99
C ILE A 26 6.42 15.57 3.05
N GLU A 27 5.96 15.87 4.25
CA GLU A 27 5.78 14.88 5.31
C GLU A 27 4.76 13.81 4.91
N LEU A 28 3.59 14.21 4.42
CA LEU A 28 2.56 13.29 3.93
C LEU A 28 3.09 12.40 2.78
N PHE A 29 3.88 12.98 1.87
CA PHE A 29 4.47 12.21 0.78
C PHE A 29 5.40 11.09 1.28
N ARG A 30 6.24 11.38 2.29
CA ARG A 30 7.12 10.37 2.89
C ARG A 30 6.34 9.22 3.53
N GLU A 31 5.28 9.53 4.27
CA GLU A 31 4.44 8.49 4.90
C GLU A 31 3.74 7.61 3.85
N ILE A 32 3.29 8.19 2.74
CA ILE A 32 2.69 7.44 1.63
C ILE A 32 3.73 6.52 0.97
N GLU A 33 4.96 7.00 0.79
CA GLU A 33 6.06 6.23 0.21
C GLU A 33 6.41 5.02 1.09
N GLU A 34 6.65 5.22 2.39
CA GLU A 34 6.98 4.15 3.34
C GLU A 34 5.90 3.06 3.37
N ARG A 35 4.62 3.45 3.38
CA ARG A 35 3.50 2.51 3.32
C ARG A 35 3.46 1.74 2.00
N SER A 36 3.78 2.40 0.89
CA SER A 36 3.75 1.77 -0.44
C SER A 36 4.89 0.77 -0.59
N GLU A 37 6.09 1.10 -0.13
CA GLU A 37 7.23 0.19 -0.10
C GLU A 37 6.95 -1.04 0.75
N THR A 38 6.34 -0.85 1.92
CA THR A 38 5.94 -1.96 2.80
C THR A 38 4.96 -2.90 2.09
N ASN A 39 3.95 -2.35 1.41
CA ASN A 39 2.99 -3.16 0.65
C ASN A 39 3.65 -3.92 -0.51
N GLU A 40 4.58 -3.29 -1.23
CA GLU A 40 5.27 -3.93 -2.34
C GLU A 40 6.19 -5.05 -1.86
N MET A 41 6.92 -4.84 -0.76
CA MET A 41 7.71 -5.88 -0.11
C MET A 41 6.85 -7.07 0.32
N MET A 42 5.68 -6.81 0.91
CA MET A 42 4.74 -7.88 1.28
C MET A 42 4.25 -8.65 0.04
N ARG A 43 3.94 -7.95 -1.06
CA ARG A 43 3.49 -8.57 -2.31
C ARG A 43 4.56 -9.45 -2.95
N LEU A 44 5.82 -8.99 -2.95
CA LEU A 44 6.95 -9.77 -3.45
C LEU A 44 7.20 -11.02 -2.60
N ALA A 45 7.14 -10.89 -1.27
CA ALA A 45 7.25 -12.02 -0.36
C ALA A 45 6.14 -13.05 -0.59
N GLU A 46 4.88 -12.61 -0.72
CA GLU A 46 3.75 -13.49 -1.04
C GLU A 46 3.97 -14.26 -2.35
N THR A 47 4.47 -13.57 -3.38
CA THR A 47 4.75 -14.20 -4.68
C THR A 47 5.82 -15.30 -4.55
N GLY A 48 6.95 -15.02 -3.89
CA GLY A 48 7.99 -16.02 -3.67
C GLY A 48 7.54 -17.20 -2.82
N PHE A 49 6.64 -16.98 -1.85
CA PHE A 49 6.04 -18.08 -1.09
C PHE A 49 5.06 -18.92 -1.92
N GLN A 50 4.29 -18.31 -2.83
CA GLN A 50 3.40 -19.04 -3.74
C GLN A 50 4.20 -19.89 -4.73
N GLU A 51 5.29 -19.36 -5.29
CA GLU A 51 6.21 -20.11 -6.17
C GLU A 51 6.80 -21.34 -5.45
N TRP A 52 7.21 -21.19 -4.19
CA TRP A 52 7.74 -22.32 -3.41
C TRP A 52 6.71 -23.42 -3.12
N LEU A 53 5.40 -23.11 -3.17
CA LEU A 53 4.32 -24.08 -3.01
C LEU A 53 3.95 -24.78 -4.33
N GLU A 54 4.58 -24.42 -5.45
CA GLU A 54 4.32 -25.07 -6.73
C GLU A 54 4.86 -26.52 -6.73
N PRO A 55 4.07 -27.50 -7.20
CA PRO A 55 4.51 -28.90 -7.23
C PRO A 55 5.79 -29.08 -8.06
N GLY A 56 6.84 -29.63 -7.46
CA GLY A 56 8.15 -29.83 -8.09
C GLY A 56 9.20 -28.74 -7.80
N GLU A 57 8.85 -27.68 -7.07
CA GLU A 57 9.81 -26.72 -6.49
C GLU A 57 10.32 -27.17 -5.10
N ASP A 58 9.61 -28.09 -4.42
CA ASP A 58 10.12 -28.69 -3.20
C ASP A 58 11.23 -29.71 -3.52
N ILE A 59 12.46 -29.39 -3.14
CA ILE A 59 13.63 -30.25 -3.29
C ILE A 59 13.59 -31.49 -2.37
N TYR A 60 12.60 -31.58 -1.49
CA TYR A 60 12.34 -32.72 -0.60
C TYR A 60 11.15 -33.58 -1.07
N ASP A 61 10.52 -33.27 -2.21
CA ASP A 61 9.54 -34.13 -2.88
C ASP A 61 10.26 -35.35 -3.53
N GLU A 62 10.78 -36.28 -2.72
CA GLU A 62 11.17 -37.64 -3.14
C GLU A 62 10.03 -38.66 -2.93
#